data_AF-A0AAW5CG52-F1
#
_entry.id   AF-A0AAW5CG52-F1
#
_cell.length_a   1.000
_cell.length_b   1.000
_cell.length_c   1.000
_cell.angle_alpha   90.00
_cell.angle_beta   90.00
_cell.angle_gamma   90.00
#
_symmetry.space_group_name_H-M   'P 1'
#
loop_
_entity.id
_entity.type
_entity.pdbx_description
1 polymer ?
#
loop_
_entity_poly.entity_id
_entity_poly.type
_entity_poly.pdbx_seq_one_letter_code
_entity_poly.pdbx_strand_id
1 'polypeptide(L)'
;MSHEEFWNTYEFLSATTTPMGITVPTLESGNSTDGQLTKKVCWKFTHREIGNLPVNSSKTLTAQLVLKNKVSTSSCPEKVIFTFEISVKRPALTLTVTENEQYWNTQKSAYNVNVAIPQNAHDVAENCIFDNAMGRQIWVNAPVLEGWDDCIFKSDKWNYRITAVIYNGERTTSFTGVQLTGARENARIILDKSDNRVKTALNSLNGLQAEIEMYTEAYNGDVYSLKNFLVNFIRPVNFNLPAGLSVKDAQDDGDVVNFQYNGLLTDWRNEMIIKEGTANIPYSQYDWVKDCGEIHGEWIPAYQKVVTPAKWEFETEEVTIQTGQLLYSATITLFTRPDIFSSSWSKYKSFTAQGRSAAEAQQNAMALAKAKEPNEDFYDGWDGTKAYRYTNLQEMTASSEVTFTTVTGITYTPATYETVEAEWKPILCNEKPVYDPSVVHQVGDKDGCWTWKEIKAFDMVQTGQYWNFYGPFGDVKLDLGNVKTNLQYNNYQLPVSVTLEQIGNTVKYVNVGSPIKDEYMIMIPATISYGWGILNGTLTITVKPV
;
A
#
# COMPACT_ATOMS: atom_id res chain seq x y z
N MET A 1 -71.63 0.38 65.89
CA MET A 1 -71.96 -0.04 64.52
C MET A 1 -70.90 -1.03 64.08
N SER A 2 -71.31 -2.22 63.66
CA SER A 2 -70.41 -3.22 63.06
C SER A 2 -69.94 -2.76 61.66
N HIS A 3 -68.90 -3.40 61.13
CA HIS A 3 -68.40 -3.09 59.78
C HIS A 3 -69.48 -3.31 58.71
N GLU A 4 -70.26 -4.39 58.84
CA GLU A 4 -71.38 -4.71 57.96
C GLU A 4 -72.52 -3.69 58.08
N GLU A 5 -72.91 -3.32 59.31
CA GLU A 5 -73.92 -2.29 59.56
C GLU A 5 -73.50 -0.94 58.95
N PHE A 6 -72.21 -0.60 58.99
CA PHE A 6 -71.68 0.61 58.36
C PHE A 6 -71.88 0.60 56.84
N TRP A 7 -71.45 -0.45 56.17
CA TRP A 7 -71.57 -0.52 54.70
C TRP A 7 -73.00 -0.69 54.20
N ASN A 8 -73.91 -1.17 55.04
CA ASN A 8 -75.35 -1.19 54.77
C ASN A 8 -76.01 0.18 54.99
N THR A 9 -75.51 0.99 55.93
CA THR A 9 -76.06 2.32 56.25
C THR A 9 -75.64 3.39 55.24
N TYR A 10 -74.43 3.32 54.70
CA TYR A 10 -73.83 4.37 53.87
C TYR A 10 -73.66 3.98 52.39
N GLU A 11 -73.87 4.92 51.47
CA GLU A 11 -73.45 4.80 50.05
C GLU A 11 -72.53 5.91 49.60
N PHE A 12 -71.78 5.61 48.54
CA PHE A 12 -70.98 6.58 47.83
C PHE A 12 -71.82 7.77 47.37
N LEU A 13 -71.34 8.98 47.68
CA LEU A 13 -71.91 10.24 47.21
C LEU A 13 -71.01 10.90 46.17
N SER A 14 -69.73 11.12 46.50
CA SER A 14 -68.79 11.82 45.63
C SER A 14 -67.35 11.56 46.02
N ALA A 15 -66.42 11.79 45.10
CA ALA A 15 -64.99 11.82 45.39
C ALA A 15 -64.31 12.98 44.65
N THR A 16 -63.31 13.58 45.28
CA THR A 16 -62.57 14.75 44.77
C THR A 16 -61.10 14.67 45.12
N THR A 17 -60.25 15.31 44.31
CA THR A 17 -58.79 15.41 44.51
C THR A 17 -58.33 16.86 44.37
N THR A 18 -57.29 17.23 45.11
CA THR A 18 -56.56 18.49 44.92
C THR A 18 -55.06 18.17 44.82
N PRO A 19 -54.37 18.59 43.76
CA PRO A 19 -54.86 19.34 42.59
C PRO A 19 -55.78 18.49 41.66
N MET A 20 -56.54 19.17 40.80
CA MET A 20 -57.35 18.52 39.75
C MET A 20 -56.43 17.77 38.76
N GLY A 21 -56.92 16.64 38.22
CA GLY A 21 -56.17 15.80 37.28
C GLY A 21 -55.57 14.53 37.89
N ILE A 22 -55.64 14.36 39.22
CA ILE A 22 -55.33 13.11 39.91
C ILE A 22 -56.58 12.22 39.96
N THR A 23 -56.42 10.93 39.69
CA THR A 23 -57.48 9.92 39.84
C THR A 23 -58.09 9.99 41.23
N VAL A 24 -59.42 10.08 41.30
CA VAL A 24 -60.17 10.19 42.55
C VAL A 24 -60.22 8.84 43.29
N PRO A 25 -60.33 8.83 44.64
CA PRO A 25 -60.49 7.60 45.40
C PRO A 25 -61.78 6.87 45.03
N THR A 26 -61.76 5.55 45.16
CA THR A 26 -62.85 4.64 44.80
C THR A 26 -63.24 3.76 45.98
N LEU A 27 -64.47 3.26 45.92
CA LEU A 27 -64.97 2.26 46.84
C LEU A 27 -64.92 0.89 46.15
N GLU A 28 -64.00 0.03 46.59
CA GLU A 28 -63.76 -1.30 46.02
C GLU A 28 -64.40 -2.40 46.88
N SER A 29 -64.69 -3.56 46.27
CA SER A 29 -65.13 -4.75 47.00
C SER A 29 -64.02 -5.25 47.93
N GLY A 30 -64.36 -5.59 49.16
CA GLY A 30 -63.46 -6.17 50.15
C GLY A 30 -63.33 -7.69 50.03
N ASN A 31 -62.62 -8.31 50.98
CA ASN A 31 -62.41 -9.76 50.98
C ASN A 31 -63.70 -10.47 51.48
N SER A 32 -64.16 -11.49 50.76
CA SER A 32 -65.47 -12.13 51.00
C SER A 32 -65.38 -13.47 51.74
N THR A 33 -64.29 -13.73 52.47
CA THR A 33 -63.98 -15.05 53.04
C THR A 33 -65.06 -15.61 53.97
N ASP A 34 -65.93 -14.77 54.54
CA ASP A 34 -67.00 -15.19 55.47
C ASP A 34 -68.42 -14.78 55.03
N GLY A 35 -68.64 -14.48 53.74
CA GLY A 35 -69.97 -14.11 53.23
C GLY A 35 -70.51 -12.75 53.68
N GLN A 36 -69.73 -11.96 54.44
CA GLN A 36 -70.06 -10.58 54.80
C GLN A 36 -69.63 -9.61 53.70
N LEU A 37 -70.51 -8.65 53.35
CA LEU A 37 -70.20 -7.54 52.45
C LEU A 37 -69.18 -6.60 53.11
N THR A 38 -67.90 -6.78 52.81
CA THR A 38 -66.87 -5.82 53.19
C THR A 38 -66.55 -4.92 52.00
N LYS A 39 -66.31 -3.63 52.23
CA LYS A 39 -65.83 -2.69 51.20
C LYS A 39 -64.53 -2.05 51.66
N LYS A 40 -63.72 -1.60 50.71
CA LYS A 40 -62.44 -0.93 50.93
C LYS A 40 -62.45 0.43 50.24
N VAL A 41 -61.96 1.45 50.92
CA VAL A 41 -61.72 2.76 50.30
C VAL A 41 -60.29 2.77 49.78
N CYS A 42 -60.11 2.93 48.48
CA CYS A 42 -58.80 2.87 47.83
C CYS A 42 -58.53 4.15 47.06
N TRP A 43 -57.31 4.67 47.17
CA TRP A 43 -56.84 5.76 46.32
C TRP A 43 -55.63 5.28 45.51
N LYS A 44 -55.83 5.10 44.21
CA LYS A 44 -54.82 4.60 43.28
C LYS A 44 -54.63 5.63 42.17
N PHE A 45 -53.38 6.06 41.97
CA PHE A 45 -52.99 6.98 40.92
C PHE A 45 -51.57 6.64 40.46
N THR A 46 -51.21 7.07 39.26
CA THR A 46 -49.90 6.82 38.66
C THR A 46 -48.90 7.93 38.99
N HIS A 47 -47.60 7.63 38.89
CA HIS A 47 -46.55 8.65 39.05
C HIS A 47 -46.71 9.82 38.06
N ARG A 48 -47.21 9.53 36.84
CA ARG A 48 -47.45 10.53 35.80
C ARG A 48 -48.48 11.59 36.21
N GLU A 49 -49.51 11.20 36.95
CA GLU A 49 -50.57 12.11 37.40
C GLU A 49 -50.06 13.16 38.39
N ILE A 50 -49.00 12.84 39.15
CA ILE A 50 -48.38 13.78 40.10
C ILE A 50 -47.89 15.05 39.38
N GLY A 51 -47.44 14.91 38.13
CA GLY A 51 -46.80 15.99 37.36
C GLY A 51 -45.43 16.37 37.89
N ASN A 52 -44.83 17.39 37.28
CA ASN A 52 -43.46 17.83 37.62
C ASN A 52 -43.34 18.30 39.07
N LEU A 53 -42.24 17.91 39.72
CA LEU A 53 -41.86 18.34 41.05
C LEU A 53 -40.55 19.14 40.95
N PRO A 54 -40.58 20.47 41.21
CA PRO A 54 -39.37 21.27 41.30
C PRO A 54 -38.33 20.63 42.24
N VAL A 55 -37.06 20.82 41.91
CA VAL A 55 -35.94 20.31 42.73
C VAL A 55 -36.11 20.82 44.17
N ASN A 56 -35.93 19.93 45.15
CA ASN A 56 -36.07 20.22 46.59
C ASN A 56 -37.48 20.67 47.03
N SER A 57 -38.52 20.43 46.23
CA SER A 57 -39.91 20.68 46.62
C SER A 57 -40.64 19.39 46.99
N SER A 58 -41.61 19.51 47.89
CA SER A 58 -42.63 18.51 48.13
C SER A 58 -43.98 19.00 47.63
N LYS A 59 -44.83 18.08 47.20
CA LYS A 59 -46.20 18.37 46.80
C LYS A 59 -47.14 17.56 47.68
N THR A 60 -48.12 18.24 48.27
CA THR A 60 -49.19 17.57 49.01
C THR A 60 -50.34 17.31 48.06
N LEU A 61 -50.78 16.06 48.02
CA LEU A 61 -51.97 15.61 47.30
C LEU A 61 -53.03 15.30 48.34
N THR A 62 -54.20 15.89 48.19
CA THR A 62 -55.36 15.58 49.05
C THR A 62 -56.47 14.94 48.23
N ALA A 63 -57.18 14.01 48.86
CA ALA A 63 -58.38 13.43 48.28
C ALA A 63 -59.46 13.27 49.32
N GLN A 64 -60.71 13.36 48.89
CA GLN A 64 -61.87 13.08 49.73
C GLN A 64 -62.78 12.08 49.04
N LEU A 65 -63.28 11.12 49.81
CA LEU A 65 -64.38 10.25 49.43
C LEU A 65 -65.52 10.44 50.43
N VAL A 66 -66.65 10.90 49.94
CA VAL A 66 -67.82 11.22 50.75
C VAL A 66 -68.85 10.11 50.58
N LEU A 67 -69.29 9.57 51.71
CA LEU A 67 -70.46 8.71 51.79
C LEU A 67 -71.64 9.49 52.37
N LYS A 68 -72.85 9.19 51.91
CA LYS A 68 -74.11 9.68 52.51
C LYS A 68 -74.85 8.55 53.21
N ASN A 69 -75.51 8.88 54.30
CA ASN A 69 -76.41 7.98 55.00
C ASN A 69 -77.69 7.77 54.17
N LYS A 70 -78.08 6.52 53.94
CA LYS A 70 -79.29 6.17 53.17
C LYS A 70 -80.56 6.22 54.01
N VAL A 71 -80.41 6.19 55.33
CA VAL A 71 -81.51 6.01 56.27
C VAL A 71 -81.83 7.36 56.91
N SER A 72 -82.87 8.02 56.40
CA SER A 72 -83.27 9.38 56.82
C SER A 72 -83.69 9.49 58.29
N THR A 73 -84.03 8.37 58.94
CA THR A 73 -84.46 8.30 60.35
C THR A 73 -83.37 7.77 61.29
N SER A 74 -82.17 7.52 60.78
CA SER A 74 -81.04 6.99 61.55
C SER A 74 -80.42 8.08 62.44
N SER A 75 -79.97 7.71 63.64
CA SER A 75 -79.17 8.59 64.50
C SER A 75 -77.72 8.76 64.02
N CYS A 76 -77.34 8.10 62.93
CA CYS A 76 -76.00 8.17 62.36
C CYS A 76 -75.79 9.47 61.56
N PRO A 77 -74.54 9.97 61.47
CA PRO A 77 -74.22 11.17 60.69
C PRO A 77 -74.79 11.17 59.27
N GLU A 78 -75.20 12.34 58.77
CA GLU A 78 -75.71 12.48 57.40
C GLU A 78 -74.64 12.12 56.35
N LYS A 79 -73.38 12.43 56.64
CA LYS A 79 -72.23 12.16 55.77
C LYS A 79 -71.05 11.64 56.56
N VAL A 80 -70.29 10.76 55.92
CA VAL A 80 -68.97 10.32 56.38
C VAL A 80 -67.95 10.69 55.31
N ILE A 81 -66.87 11.37 55.70
CA ILE A 81 -65.83 11.85 54.79
C ILE A 81 -64.53 11.12 55.12
N PHE A 82 -64.04 10.35 54.17
CA PHE A 82 -62.69 9.83 54.21
C PHE A 82 -61.77 10.85 53.56
N THR A 83 -60.80 11.36 54.32
CA THR A 83 -59.79 12.30 53.83
C THR A 83 -58.45 11.59 53.73
N PHE A 84 -57.81 11.73 52.57
CA PHE A 84 -56.46 11.27 52.30
C PHE A 84 -55.57 12.49 52.14
N GLU A 85 -54.40 12.43 52.75
CA GLU A 85 -53.33 13.41 52.56
C GLU A 85 -52.02 12.67 52.36
N ILE A 86 -51.39 12.89 51.21
CA ILE A 86 -50.11 12.27 50.86
C ILE A 86 -49.15 13.39 50.48
N SER A 87 -47.99 13.42 51.13
CA SER A 87 -46.87 14.27 50.72
C SER A 87 -45.92 13.47 49.86
N VAL A 88 -45.71 13.91 48.62
CA VAL A 88 -44.74 13.32 47.69
C VAL A 88 -43.55 14.24 47.53
N LYS A 89 -42.36 13.64 47.45
CA LYS A 89 -41.09 14.35 47.23
C LYS A 89 -40.38 13.74 46.04
N ARG A 90 -39.56 14.56 45.39
CA ARG A 90 -38.69 14.11 44.31
C ARG A 90 -37.67 13.08 44.84
N PRO A 91 -37.55 11.88 44.24
CA PRO A 91 -36.56 10.89 44.65
C PRO A 91 -35.14 11.41 44.42
N ALA A 92 -34.20 10.97 45.26
CA ALA A 92 -32.79 11.25 45.08
C ALA A 92 -32.15 10.19 44.18
N LEU A 93 -31.34 10.63 43.21
CA LEU A 93 -30.52 9.78 42.37
C LEU A 93 -29.05 10.11 42.61
N THR A 94 -28.23 9.09 42.78
CA THR A 94 -26.77 9.23 42.90
C THR A 94 -26.11 8.56 41.71
N LEU A 95 -25.28 9.31 40.98
CA LEU A 95 -24.49 8.79 39.86
C LEU A 95 -23.10 8.37 40.34
N THR A 96 -22.74 7.12 40.06
CA THR A 96 -21.39 6.59 40.26
C THR A 96 -20.76 6.32 38.89
N VAL A 97 -19.71 7.08 38.58
CA VAL A 97 -18.92 6.97 37.34
C VAL A 97 -17.44 7.14 37.62
N THR A 98 -16.59 6.56 36.76
CA THR A 98 -15.14 6.75 36.78
C THR A 98 -14.70 7.20 35.39
N GLU A 99 -14.09 8.36 35.29
CA GLU A 99 -13.56 8.93 34.04
C GLU A 99 -12.42 8.08 33.48
N ASN A 100 -12.45 7.81 32.18
CA ASN A 100 -11.36 7.13 31.48
C ASN A 100 -10.24 8.11 31.10
N GLU A 101 -9.08 7.96 31.71
CA GLU A 101 -7.92 8.86 31.56
C GLU A 101 -7.36 8.93 30.13
N GLN A 102 -7.70 7.96 29.27
CA GLN A 102 -7.35 8.03 27.84
C GLN A 102 -8.07 9.18 27.11
N TYR A 103 -9.26 9.54 27.58
CA TYR A 103 -10.16 10.47 26.90
C TYR A 103 -10.33 11.78 27.67
N TRP A 104 -10.27 11.72 29.00
CA TRP A 104 -10.37 12.89 29.85
C TRP A 104 -9.02 13.59 29.99
N ASN A 105 -9.04 14.91 30.06
CA ASN A 105 -7.85 15.68 30.40
C ASN A 105 -7.36 15.35 31.81
N THR A 106 -6.12 15.71 32.13
CA THR A 106 -5.49 15.43 33.44
C THR A 106 -6.28 15.98 34.63
N GLN A 107 -7.01 17.08 34.42
CA GLN A 107 -7.86 17.70 35.44
C GLN A 107 -9.25 17.06 35.56
N LYS A 108 -9.59 16.10 34.69
CA LYS A 108 -10.90 15.46 34.56
C LYS A 108 -12.05 16.47 34.41
N SER A 109 -11.74 17.65 33.86
CA SER A 109 -12.67 18.76 33.65
C SER A 109 -13.25 18.78 32.23
N ALA A 110 -12.56 18.15 31.28
CA ALA A 110 -13.00 18.05 29.89
C ALA A 110 -12.61 16.72 29.25
N TYR A 111 -13.48 16.26 28.36
CA TYR A 111 -13.27 15.15 27.44
C TYR A 111 -12.66 15.69 26.13
N ASN A 112 -11.48 15.21 25.75
CA ASN A 112 -10.81 15.62 24.52
C ASN A 112 -11.24 14.74 23.34
N VAL A 113 -11.62 15.36 22.23
CA VAL A 113 -11.99 14.66 21.00
C VAL A 113 -11.11 15.10 19.84
N ASN A 114 -10.75 14.15 19.00
CA ASN A 114 -9.91 14.36 17.82
C ASN A 114 -10.68 13.90 16.58
N VAL A 115 -10.16 14.23 15.39
CA VAL A 115 -10.61 13.55 14.16
C VAL A 115 -10.19 12.08 14.18
N ALA A 116 -10.83 11.28 13.33
CA ALA A 116 -10.42 9.92 13.08
C ALA A 116 -8.90 9.81 12.78
N ILE A 117 -8.33 8.65 13.12
CA ILE A 117 -6.94 8.33 12.79
C ILE A 117 -6.89 7.89 11.31
N PRO A 118 -6.00 8.46 10.47
CA PRO A 118 -5.83 8.01 9.09
C PRO A 118 -5.51 6.52 9.05
N GLN A 119 -6.16 5.77 8.16
CA GLN A 119 -5.92 4.32 8.02
C GLN A 119 -4.56 4.02 7.39
N ASN A 120 -4.05 4.91 6.55
CA ASN A 120 -2.75 4.84 5.91
C ASN A 120 -2.24 6.25 5.53
N ALA A 121 -1.03 6.34 4.99
CA ALA A 121 -0.40 7.61 4.61
C ALA A 121 -1.16 8.40 3.53
N HIS A 122 -1.98 7.74 2.70
CA HIS A 122 -2.68 8.33 1.55
C HIS A 122 -4.21 8.28 1.70
N ASP A 123 -4.69 8.19 2.94
CA ASP A 123 -6.12 8.20 3.24
C ASP A 123 -6.81 9.49 2.74
N VAL A 124 -8.10 9.40 2.45
CA VAL A 124 -8.86 10.46 1.76
C VAL A 124 -9.49 11.46 2.71
N ALA A 125 -9.78 12.67 2.20
CA ALA A 125 -10.26 13.81 2.99
C ALA A 125 -11.61 13.56 3.68
N GLU A 126 -12.45 12.71 3.08
CA GLU A 126 -13.77 12.32 3.58
C GLU A 126 -13.68 11.54 4.90
N ASN A 127 -12.57 10.85 5.14
CA ASN A 127 -12.36 10.07 6.36
C ASN A 127 -11.88 10.93 7.54
N CYS A 128 -11.44 12.18 7.28
CA CYS A 128 -11.06 13.12 8.32
C CYS A 128 -12.29 13.79 8.94
N ILE A 129 -12.98 13.06 9.82
CA ILE A 129 -14.20 13.47 10.52
C ILE A 129 -14.05 13.41 12.04
N PHE A 130 -14.73 14.32 12.74
CA PHE A 130 -15.00 14.15 14.16
C PHE A 130 -16.23 13.28 14.31
N ASP A 131 -16.04 12.04 14.75
CA ASP A 131 -17.15 11.12 15.00
C ASP A 131 -16.82 10.22 16.20
N ASN A 132 -16.82 10.85 17.38
CA ASN A 132 -16.26 10.27 18.60
C ASN A 132 -17.37 9.62 19.43
N ALA A 133 -17.19 8.36 19.81
CA ALA A 133 -18.14 7.65 20.64
C ALA A 133 -18.00 8.10 22.11
N MET A 134 -19.02 8.77 22.61
CA MET A 134 -19.04 9.32 23.96
C MET A 134 -19.69 8.36 24.96
N GLY A 135 -20.68 7.57 24.53
CA GLY A 135 -21.57 6.85 25.45
C GLY A 135 -20.91 5.86 26.41
N ARG A 136 -19.86 5.15 25.98
CA ARG A 136 -19.08 4.23 26.85
C ARG A 136 -17.63 4.62 27.02
N GLN A 137 -16.98 5.14 25.97
CA GLN A 137 -15.52 5.26 25.95
C GLN A 137 -14.99 6.21 27.01
N ILE A 138 -15.75 7.26 27.35
CA ILE A 138 -15.34 8.26 28.34
C ILE A 138 -15.39 7.72 29.77
N TRP A 139 -15.93 6.52 30.01
CA TRP A 139 -16.02 5.91 31.33
C TRP A 139 -15.22 4.62 31.39
N VAL A 140 -14.62 4.31 32.54
CA VAL A 140 -13.94 3.02 32.77
C VAL A 140 -14.95 1.88 32.85
N ASN A 141 -16.06 2.13 33.55
CA ASN A 141 -17.17 1.19 33.74
C ASN A 141 -18.48 1.84 33.31
N ALA A 142 -19.50 1.02 33.03
CA ALA A 142 -20.84 1.52 32.74
C ALA A 142 -21.37 2.39 33.90
N PRO A 143 -21.97 3.57 33.63
CA PRO A 143 -22.55 4.41 34.67
C PRO A 143 -23.60 3.69 35.52
N VAL A 144 -23.47 3.80 36.84
CA VAL A 144 -24.40 3.21 37.81
C VAL A 144 -25.23 4.33 38.45
N LEU A 145 -26.55 4.13 38.49
CA LEU A 145 -27.50 5.04 39.14
C LEU A 145 -28.10 4.36 40.36
N GLU A 146 -27.71 4.81 41.55
CA GLU A 146 -28.29 4.38 42.81
C GLU A 146 -29.59 5.16 43.09
N GLY A 147 -30.57 4.47 43.67
CA GLY A 147 -31.92 5.02 43.87
C GLY A 147 -32.82 4.93 42.63
N TRP A 148 -32.41 4.19 41.60
CA TRP A 148 -33.22 3.92 40.41
C TRP A 148 -34.41 3.02 40.73
N ASP A 149 -35.59 3.40 40.24
CA ASP A 149 -36.83 2.63 40.31
C ASP A 149 -37.54 2.68 38.95
N ASP A 150 -37.75 1.52 38.33
CA ASP A 150 -38.42 1.38 37.04
C ASP A 150 -39.89 1.85 37.06
N CYS A 151 -40.48 2.03 38.24
CA CYS A 151 -41.82 2.60 38.41
C CYS A 151 -41.84 4.13 38.31
N ILE A 152 -40.68 4.78 38.50
CA ILE A 152 -40.53 6.23 38.53
C ILE A 152 -39.91 6.73 37.22
N PHE A 153 -38.87 6.05 36.76
CA PHE A 153 -38.07 6.48 35.63
C PHE A 153 -38.41 5.70 34.36
N LYS A 154 -38.29 6.38 33.21
CA LYS A 154 -38.41 5.72 31.91
C LYS A 154 -37.30 4.67 31.78
N SER A 155 -37.55 3.53 31.14
CA SER A 155 -36.58 2.42 31.05
C SER A 155 -35.28 2.78 30.31
N ASP A 156 -35.31 3.76 29.42
CA ASP A 156 -34.81 5.16 29.54
C ASP A 156 -33.50 5.51 30.27
N LYS A 157 -32.75 4.60 30.93
CA LYS A 157 -31.68 4.88 31.93
C LYS A 157 -31.17 6.34 32.04
N TRP A 158 -30.48 6.85 31.03
CA TRP A 158 -29.93 8.21 30.98
C TRP A 158 -29.61 8.59 29.52
N ASN A 159 -29.42 9.87 29.21
CA ASN A 159 -29.00 10.33 27.89
C ASN A 159 -28.11 11.57 27.99
N TYR A 160 -27.60 12.05 26.85
CA TYR A 160 -26.80 13.26 26.78
C TYR A 160 -27.49 14.33 25.94
N ARG A 161 -27.29 15.59 26.31
CA ARG A 161 -27.65 16.74 25.48
C ARG A 161 -26.56 17.80 25.52
N ILE A 162 -26.41 18.52 24.42
CA ILE A 162 -25.58 19.72 24.36
C ILE A 162 -26.39 20.86 24.98
N THR A 163 -25.87 21.50 26.02
CA THR A 163 -26.53 22.64 26.67
C THR A 163 -26.03 23.97 26.12
N ALA A 164 -24.78 24.03 25.67
CA ALA A 164 -24.18 25.16 24.97
C ALA A 164 -22.94 24.74 24.18
N VAL A 165 -22.50 25.61 23.27
CA VAL A 165 -21.22 25.51 22.55
C VAL A 165 -20.44 26.79 22.79
N ILE A 166 -19.13 26.66 22.94
CA ILE A 166 -18.20 27.77 23.15
C ILE A 166 -17.33 27.89 21.90
N TYR A 167 -17.55 28.95 21.12
CA TYR A 167 -16.77 29.25 19.91
C TYR A 167 -15.74 30.32 20.24
N ASN A 168 -14.45 29.96 20.22
CA ASN A 168 -13.35 30.90 20.52
C ASN A 168 -13.53 31.67 21.85
N GLY A 169 -14.07 31.01 22.87
CA GLY A 169 -14.35 31.60 24.19
C GLY A 169 -15.75 32.22 24.34
N GLU A 170 -16.53 32.33 23.27
CA GLU A 170 -17.90 32.86 23.32
C GLU A 170 -18.94 31.74 23.43
N ARG A 171 -19.66 31.72 24.56
CA ARG A 171 -20.70 30.72 24.85
C ARG A 171 -22.02 31.07 24.17
N THR A 172 -22.64 30.09 23.51
CA THR A 172 -23.96 30.21 22.87
C THR A 172 -24.81 28.96 23.02
N THR A 173 -26.13 29.12 23.09
CA THR A 173 -27.11 28.02 23.05
C THR A 173 -27.69 27.80 21.65
N SER A 174 -27.31 28.63 20.67
CA SER A 174 -27.75 28.52 19.27
C SER A 174 -26.59 28.01 18.38
N PHE A 175 -26.61 26.72 18.10
CA PHE A 175 -25.56 26.01 17.36
C PHE A 175 -26.15 24.98 16.40
N THR A 176 -25.42 24.71 15.31
CA THR A 176 -25.82 23.79 14.24
C THR A 176 -24.70 22.83 13.87
N GLY A 177 -23.44 23.30 13.92
CA GLY A 177 -22.28 22.50 13.54
C GLY A 177 -21.71 21.58 14.61
N VAL A 178 -22.22 21.58 15.84
CA VAL A 178 -21.89 20.59 16.87
C VAL A 178 -23.13 19.77 17.15
N GLN A 179 -23.04 18.46 17.00
CA GLN A 179 -24.20 17.56 17.04
C GLN A 179 -23.92 16.36 17.95
N LEU A 180 -24.96 15.93 18.66
CA LEU A 180 -25.01 14.64 19.32
C LEU A 180 -25.91 13.71 18.50
N THR A 181 -25.43 12.52 18.23
CA THR A 181 -26.21 11.46 17.57
C THR A 181 -26.17 10.18 18.41
N GLY A 182 -27.11 9.28 18.15
CA GLY A 182 -27.30 8.10 18.99
C GLY A 182 -27.86 8.46 20.38
N ALA A 183 -27.96 7.46 21.25
CA ALA A 183 -28.47 7.61 22.60
C ALA A 183 -27.68 6.73 23.56
N ARG A 184 -27.62 7.13 24.84
CA ARG A 184 -26.99 6.35 25.92
C ARG A 184 -25.54 5.96 25.58
N GLU A 185 -25.25 4.67 25.66
CA GLU A 185 -23.98 4.02 25.38
C GLU A 185 -23.52 4.17 23.93
N ASN A 186 -24.44 4.44 23.02
CA ASN A 186 -24.16 4.65 21.59
C ASN A 186 -24.13 6.14 21.22
N ALA A 187 -24.16 7.06 22.21
CA ALA A 187 -24.07 8.48 21.94
C ALA A 187 -22.72 8.82 21.32
N ARG A 188 -22.74 9.65 20.27
CA ARG A 188 -21.56 10.12 19.54
C ARG A 188 -21.64 11.63 19.39
N ILE A 189 -20.48 12.28 19.47
CA ILE A 189 -20.36 13.71 19.22
C ILE A 189 -19.66 13.95 17.89
N ILE A 190 -20.29 14.77 17.05
CA ILE A 190 -19.93 14.97 15.65
C ILE A 190 -19.81 16.47 15.37
N LEU A 191 -18.83 16.83 14.54
CA LEU A 191 -18.70 18.17 13.98
C LEU A 191 -19.11 18.20 12.51
N ASP A 192 -19.90 19.20 12.13
CA ASP A 192 -20.19 19.52 10.74
C ASP A 192 -18.99 20.26 10.11
N LYS A 193 -18.31 19.58 9.19
CA LYS A 193 -17.16 20.12 8.45
C LYS A 193 -17.55 21.29 7.53
N SER A 194 -18.84 21.50 7.24
CA SER A 194 -19.32 22.62 6.44
C SER A 194 -19.60 23.89 7.25
N ASP A 195 -19.71 23.81 8.58
CA ASP A 195 -20.02 24.95 9.43
C ASP A 195 -18.79 25.87 9.62
N ASN A 196 -18.90 27.10 9.12
CA ASN A 196 -17.83 28.09 9.18
C ASN A 196 -17.48 28.53 10.62
N ARG A 197 -18.44 28.53 11.55
CA ARG A 197 -18.19 28.86 12.96
C ARG A 197 -17.35 27.78 13.61
N VAL A 198 -17.64 26.51 13.31
CA VAL A 198 -16.85 25.37 13.75
C VAL A 198 -15.43 25.48 13.22
N LYS A 199 -15.25 25.66 11.91
CA LYS A 199 -13.92 25.82 11.29
C LYS A 199 -13.12 26.98 11.89
N THR A 200 -13.76 28.12 12.14
CA THR A 200 -13.09 29.30 12.70
C THR A 200 -12.68 29.06 14.16
N ALA A 201 -13.59 28.57 14.99
CA ALA A 201 -13.32 28.33 16.41
C ALA A 201 -12.29 27.23 16.62
N LEU A 202 -12.38 26.12 15.88
CA LEU A 202 -11.44 25.00 15.96
C LEU A 202 -9.99 25.42 15.69
N ASN A 203 -9.78 26.44 14.84
CA ASN A 203 -8.47 26.97 14.49
C ASN A 203 -8.04 28.23 15.26
N SER A 204 -8.85 28.65 16.23
CA SER A 204 -8.60 29.83 17.06
C SER A 204 -7.79 29.49 18.33
N LEU A 205 -7.28 30.52 19.00
CA LEU A 205 -6.51 30.37 20.24
C LEU A 205 -7.31 29.72 21.37
N ASN A 206 -8.58 30.11 21.53
CA ASN A 206 -9.45 29.59 22.59
C ASN A 206 -10.21 28.31 22.16
N GLY A 207 -10.03 27.87 20.91
CA GLY A 207 -10.56 26.61 20.40
C GLY A 207 -12.08 26.53 20.27
N LEU A 208 -12.57 25.30 20.18
CA LEU A 208 -13.99 24.94 20.12
C LEU A 208 -14.30 23.98 21.27
N GLN A 209 -15.36 24.24 22.02
CA GLN A 209 -15.80 23.39 23.13
C GLN A 209 -17.32 23.23 23.15
N ALA A 210 -17.82 22.17 23.77
CA ALA A 210 -19.25 21.95 24.00
C ALA A 210 -19.54 21.58 25.45
N GLU A 211 -20.59 22.17 26.03
CA GLU A 211 -21.10 21.79 27.34
C GLU A 211 -22.11 20.65 27.19
N ILE A 212 -21.85 19.54 27.86
CA ILE A 212 -22.67 18.34 27.82
C ILE A 212 -23.30 18.12 29.19
N GLU A 213 -24.60 17.85 29.18
CA GLU A 213 -25.33 17.38 30.34
C GLU A 213 -25.74 15.92 30.11
N MET A 214 -25.30 15.06 31.03
CA MET A 214 -25.87 13.73 31.23
C MET A 214 -27.12 13.88 32.08
N TYR A 215 -28.26 13.40 31.60
CA TYR A 215 -29.54 13.54 32.28
C TYR A 215 -30.40 12.28 32.20
N THR A 216 -31.43 12.19 33.04
CA THR A 216 -32.51 11.19 32.92
C THR A 216 -33.88 11.81 33.15
N GLU A 217 -34.94 11.13 32.73
CA GLU A 217 -36.32 11.60 32.79
C GLU A 217 -37.24 10.63 33.55
N ALA A 218 -38.03 11.18 34.47
CA ALA A 218 -39.10 10.45 35.14
C ALA A 218 -40.40 10.46 34.32
N TYR A 219 -41.30 9.50 34.59
CA TYR A 219 -42.60 9.41 33.91
C TYR A 219 -43.50 10.62 34.14
N ASN A 220 -43.28 11.37 35.22
CA ASN A 220 -44.02 12.59 35.52
C ASN A 220 -43.52 13.81 34.72
N GLY A 221 -42.41 13.70 34.00
CA GLY A 221 -41.79 14.79 33.22
C GLY A 221 -40.58 15.45 33.88
N ASP A 222 -40.19 15.04 35.09
CA ASP A 222 -39.02 15.60 35.77
C ASP A 222 -37.72 15.19 35.08
N VAL A 223 -36.87 16.17 34.80
CA VAL A 223 -35.51 15.98 34.24
C VAL A 223 -34.48 16.05 35.36
N TYR A 224 -33.66 15.03 35.49
CA TYR A 224 -32.58 14.92 36.48
C TYR A 224 -31.24 15.14 35.79
N SER A 225 -30.57 16.26 36.13
CA SER A 225 -29.17 16.47 35.77
C SER A 225 -28.29 15.54 36.59
N LEU A 226 -27.60 14.62 35.93
CA LEU A 226 -26.73 13.63 36.57
C LEU A 226 -25.28 14.11 36.64
N LYS A 227 -24.77 14.68 35.53
CA LYS A 227 -23.41 15.20 35.45
C LYS A 227 -23.28 16.21 34.32
N ASN A 228 -22.49 17.27 34.55
CA ASN A 228 -22.14 18.24 33.53
C ASN A 228 -20.63 18.20 33.28
N PHE A 229 -20.22 18.31 32.02
CA PHE A 229 -18.81 18.31 31.64
C PHE A 229 -18.60 19.01 30.29
N LEU A 230 -17.35 19.34 29.99
CA LEU A 230 -16.96 19.94 28.73
C LEU A 230 -16.43 18.88 27.76
N VAL A 231 -16.72 19.05 26.47
CA VAL A 231 -15.96 18.43 25.38
C VAL A 231 -15.04 19.50 24.78
N ASN A 232 -13.77 19.16 24.65
CA ASN A 232 -12.76 20.00 24.01
C ASN A 232 -12.37 19.39 22.66
N PHE A 233 -12.59 20.13 21.58
CA PHE A 233 -12.28 19.66 20.23
C PHE A 233 -10.85 20.05 19.87
N ILE A 234 -10.00 19.05 19.68
CA ILE A 234 -8.60 19.24 19.35
C ILE A 234 -8.46 19.56 17.87
N ARG A 235 -7.76 20.65 17.57
CA ARG A 235 -7.48 21.08 16.20
C ARG A 235 -6.72 19.97 15.44
N PRO A 236 -7.19 19.54 14.25
CA PRO A 236 -6.60 18.41 13.53
C PRO A 236 -5.15 18.61 13.05
N VAL A 237 -4.79 19.85 12.70
CA VAL A 237 -3.49 20.20 12.08
C VAL A 237 -2.89 21.39 12.80
N ASN A 238 -1.56 21.38 12.94
CA ASN A 238 -0.74 22.45 13.48
C ASN A 238 0.09 23.07 12.37
N PHE A 239 0.26 24.40 12.43
CA PHE A 239 1.06 25.18 11.48
C PHE A 239 2.30 25.71 12.18
N ASN A 240 3.44 25.07 11.92
CA ASN A 240 4.70 25.28 12.63
C ASN A 240 5.69 26.02 11.71
N LEU A 241 5.61 27.35 11.70
CA LEU A 241 6.56 28.17 10.93
C LEU A 241 7.97 28.04 11.50
N PRO A 242 9.00 27.93 10.64
CA PRO A 242 10.38 27.79 11.10
C PRO A 242 10.86 29.03 11.84
N ALA A 243 11.64 28.81 12.90
CA ALA A 243 12.34 29.86 13.63
C ALA A 243 13.77 30.07 13.11
N GLY A 244 14.38 31.21 13.46
CA GLY A 244 15.80 31.48 13.16
C GLY A 244 16.10 31.86 11.71
N LEU A 245 15.08 32.19 10.92
CA LEU A 245 15.25 32.72 9.58
C LEU A 245 15.92 34.08 9.64
N SER A 246 16.91 34.32 8.77
CA SER A 246 17.55 35.63 8.67
C SER A 246 17.84 36.01 7.23
N VAL A 247 17.77 37.31 6.97
CA VAL A 247 18.24 37.95 5.73
C VAL A 247 19.33 38.96 6.08
N LYS A 248 20.25 39.19 5.16
CA LYS A 248 21.20 40.29 5.21
C LYS A 248 20.64 41.48 4.45
N ASP A 249 20.93 42.67 4.96
CA ASP A 249 20.71 43.87 4.19
C ASP A 249 21.60 43.85 2.92
N ALA A 250 21.07 44.25 1.76
CA ALA A 250 21.78 44.14 0.49
C ALA A 250 21.39 45.32 -0.40
N GLN A 251 22.33 46.25 -0.62
CA GLN A 251 22.05 47.55 -1.26
C GLN A 251 21.62 47.46 -2.73
N ASP A 252 21.90 46.36 -3.45
CA ASP A 252 21.77 46.36 -4.91
C ASP A 252 20.96 45.19 -5.53
N ASP A 253 20.45 44.21 -4.75
CA ASP A 253 19.58 43.13 -5.30
C ASP A 253 18.64 42.43 -4.28
N GLY A 254 18.74 42.80 -2.99
CA GLY A 254 18.02 42.15 -1.89
C GLY A 254 18.60 40.81 -1.46
N ASP A 255 18.01 40.22 -0.42
CA ASP A 255 18.33 38.89 0.08
C ASP A 255 17.05 38.04 0.22
N VAL A 256 17.20 36.73 0.19
CA VAL A 256 16.10 35.78 0.01
C VAL A 256 16.15 34.72 1.10
N VAL A 257 15.01 34.48 1.76
CA VAL A 257 14.89 33.42 2.76
C VAL A 257 13.79 32.43 2.41
N ASN A 258 14.14 31.14 2.44
CA ASN A 258 13.22 30.05 2.20
C ASN A 258 12.72 29.48 3.53
N PHE A 259 11.39 29.36 3.68
CA PHE A 259 10.73 28.79 4.85
C PHE A 259 10.13 27.40 4.57
N GLN A 260 10.51 26.75 3.47
CA GLN A 260 10.18 25.36 3.16
C GLN A 260 10.81 24.44 4.20
N TYR A 261 10.03 24.21 5.26
CA TYR A 261 10.44 23.49 6.46
C TYR A 261 9.80 22.12 6.51
N ASN A 262 10.61 21.07 6.66
CA ASN A 262 10.10 19.74 7.01
C ASN A 262 9.43 19.84 8.38
N GLY A 263 8.13 19.54 8.46
CA GLY A 263 7.34 19.72 9.67
C GLY A 263 6.58 21.04 9.76
N LEU A 264 6.50 21.81 8.67
CA LEU A 264 5.63 22.99 8.57
C LEU A 264 4.19 22.68 8.99
N LEU A 265 3.75 21.47 8.68
CA LEU A 265 2.47 20.92 9.10
C LEU A 265 2.69 19.64 9.88
N THR A 266 2.07 19.56 11.06
CA THR A 266 1.95 18.32 11.82
C THR A 266 0.50 18.09 12.18
N ASP A 267 0.10 16.84 12.37
CA ASP A 267 -1.24 16.54 12.88
C ASP A 267 -1.30 16.67 14.41
N TRP A 268 -2.48 16.41 14.97
CA TRP A 268 -2.73 16.42 16.41
C TRP A 268 -1.93 15.35 17.21
N ARG A 269 -1.34 14.36 16.53
CA ARG A 269 -0.43 13.36 17.11
C ARG A 269 1.04 13.79 17.03
N ASN A 270 1.30 14.95 16.42
CA ASN A 270 2.63 15.46 16.06
C ASN A 270 3.32 14.70 14.92
N GLU A 271 2.57 13.96 14.11
CA GLU A 271 3.09 13.33 12.90
C GLU A 271 3.19 14.35 11.77
N MET A 272 4.25 14.27 10.97
CA MET A 272 4.45 15.20 9.85
C MET A 272 3.41 14.99 8.76
N ILE A 273 2.91 16.09 8.21
CA ILE A 273 2.05 16.09 7.02
C ILE A 273 2.90 16.54 5.84
N ILE A 274 3.05 15.68 4.85
CA ILE A 274 3.95 15.86 3.71
C ILE A 274 3.13 15.87 2.44
N LYS A 275 3.30 16.93 1.63
CA LYS A 275 2.61 17.09 0.34
C LYS A 275 2.80 15.87 -0.55
N GLU A 276 1.70 15.42 -1.15
CA GLU A 276 1.75 14.34 -2.13
C GLU A 276 2.63 14.70 -3.32
N GLY A 277 3.39 13.71 -3.78
CA GLY A 277 4.23 13.81 -4.96
C GLY A 277 4.57 12.42 -5.48
N THR A 278 5.29 12.37 -6.59
CA THR A 278 5.80 11.11 -7.13
C THR A 278 7.31 11.20 -7.19
N ALA A 279 8.00 10.21 -6.61
CA ALA A 279 9.43 10.06 -6.76
C ALA A 279 9.74 8.84 -7.61
N ASN A 280 10.75 8.97 -8.48
CA ASN A 280 11.28 7.87 -9.26
C ASN A 280 12.35 7.18 -8.43
N ILE A 281 12.09 5.94 -8.01
CA ILE A 281 13.10 5.12 -7.36
C ILE A 281 13.78 4.29 -8.45
N PRO A 282 15.09 4.51 -8.71
CA PRO A 282 15.81 3.70 -9.68
C PRO A 282 15.98 2.28 -9.14
N TYR A 283 15.75 1.29 -10.00
CA TYR A 283 16.11 -0.09 -9.74
C TYR A 283 16.74 -0.72 -10.98
N SER A 284 17.49 -1.79 -10.75
CA SER A 284 18.20 -2.50 -11.79
C SER A 284 17.33 -3.64 -12.30
N GLN A 285 16.99 -3.60 -13.59
CA GLN A 285 16.52 -4.75 -14.34
C GLN A 285 17.68 -5.32 -15.15
N TYR A 286 17.56 -6.57 -15.59
CA TYR A 286 18.56 -7.21 -16.44
C TYR A 286 17.84 -7.86 -17.61
N ASP A 287 18.32 -7.64 -18.82
CA ASP A 287 17.77 -8.25 -20.03
C ASP A 287 18.86 -8.42 -21.09
N TRP A 288 18.58 -9.31 -22.04
CA TRP A 288 19.36 -9.48 -23.26
C TRP A 288 19.12 -8.30 -24.19
N VAL A 289 20.17 -7.53 -24.46
CA VAL A 289 20.14 -6.38 -25.36
C VAL A 289 20.89 -6.71 -26.65
N LYS A 290 20.24 -6.49 -27.80
CA LYS A 290 20.83 -6.74 -29.11
C LYS A 290 21.94 -5.74 -29.42
N ASP A 291 23.12 -6.23 -29.76
CA ASP A 291 24.25 -5.40 -30.19
C ASP A 291 24.11 -5.09 -31.68
N CYS A 292 23.48 -3.95 -32.00
CA CYS A 292 23.18 -3.55 -33.38
C CYS A 292 24.38 -2.97 -34.16
N GLY A 293 25.62 -3.35 -33.83
CA GLY A 293 26.84 -2.71 -34.37
C GLY A 293 27.74 -3.57 -35.26
N GLU A 294 27.72 -4.90 -35.12
CA GLU A 294 28.65 -5.78 -35.85
C GLU A 294 27.89 -6.81 -36.67
N ILE A 295 28.11 -6.83 -37.98
CA ILE A 295 27.60 -7.89 -38.84
C ILE A 295 28.48 -9.11 -38.58
N HIS A 296 27.96 -10.08 -37.84
CA HIS A 296 28.67 -11.33 -37.57
C HIS A 296 28.72 -12.19 -38.86
N GLY A 297 29.91 -12.64 -39.25
CA GLY A 297 30.11 -13.49 -40.40
C GLY A 297 31.41 -14.26 -40.29
N GLU A 298 31.48 -15.41 -40.95
CA GLU A 298 32.66 -16.29 -40.96
C GLU A 298 33.35 -16.24 -42.32
N TRP A 299 34.67 -16.24 -42.31
CA TRP A 299 35.51 -16.35 -43.51
C TRP A 299 35.68 -17.83 -43.87
N ILE A 300 35.25 -18.21 -45.05
CA ILE A 300 35.57 -19.53 -45.61
C ILE A 300 36.89 -19.40 -46.37
N PRO A 301 37.98 -20.06 -45.93
CA PRO A 301 39.30 -19.91 -46.55
C PRO A 301 39.34 -20.53 -47.95
N ALA A 302 40.21 -19.98 -48.81
CA ALA A 302 40.44 -20.45 -50.17
C ALA A 302 40.91 -21.92 -50.19
N TYR A 303 40.45 -22.70 -51.17
CA TYR A 303 40.86 -24.10 -51.34
C TYR A 303 41.03 -24.48 -52.82
N GLN A 304 41.82 -25.52 -53.08
CA GLN A 304 42.08 -26.00 -54.44
C GLN A 304 41.18 -27.18 -54.81
N LYS A 305 40.59 -27.13 -56.00
CA LYS A 305 39.71 -28.16 -56.55
C LYS A 305 40.41 -28.84 -57.75
N VAL A 306 40.49 -30.17 -57.73
CA VAL A 306 41.08 -30.96 -58.85
C VAL A 306 40.18 -30.84 -60.07
N VAL A 307 40.74 -30.45 -61.22
CA VAL A 307 40.03 -30.32 -62.51
C VAL A 307 40.25 -31.57 -63.37
N THR A 308 41.46 -32.13 -63.37
CA THR A 308 41.80 -33.35 -64.12
C THR A 308 42.73 -34.24 -63.29
N PRO A 309 42.43 -35.55 -63.11
CA PRO A 309 43.24 -36.46 -62.31
C PRO A 309 44.51 -36.94 -63.04
N ALA A 310 45.51 -37.40 -62.27
CA ALA A 310 46.75 -37.96 -62.82
C ALA A 310 46.53 -39.36 -63.43
N LYS A 311 47.36 -39.76 -64.40
CA LYS A 311 47.26 -41.06 -65.10
C LYS A 311 48.62 -41.66 -65.49
N TRP A 312 48.68 -42.99 -65.52
CA TRP A 312 49.82 -43.79 -65.99
C TRP A 312 49.44 -44.59 -67.26
N GLU A 313 50.29 -44.60 -68.28
CA GLU A 313 50.15 -45.43 -69.50
C GLU A 313 51.36 -46.37 -69.66
N PHE A 314 51.10 -47.60 -70.08
CA PHE A 314 52.11 -48.66 -70.24
C PHE A 314 52.20 -49.09 -71.71
N GLU A 315 53.42 -49.16 -72.25
CA GLU A 315 53.71 -49.73 -73.56
C GLU A 315 54.09 -51.20 -73.42
N THR A 316 53.54 -52.06 -74.29
CA THR A 316 53.70 -53.52 -74.17
C THR A 316 54.00 -54.22 -75.48
N GLU A 317 54.76 -55.31 -75.44
CA GLU A 317 55.10 -56.17 -76.58
C GLU A 317 54.76 -57.65 -76.26
N GLU A 318 54.33 -58.44 -77.25
CA GLU A 318 54.11 -59.89 -77.08
C GLU A 318 55.40 -60.68 -77.32
N VAL A 319 55.76 -61.53 -76.37
CA VAL A 319 56.94 -62.39 -76.41
C VAL A 319 56.51 -63.86 -76.38
N THR A 320 57.04 -64.65 -77.30
CA THR A 320 56.75 -66.09 -77.41
C THR A 320 57.98 -66.92 -77.02
N ILE A 321 57.78 -67.87 -76.11
CA ILE A 321 58.78 -68.82 -75.64
C ILE A 321 58.47 -70.20 -76.19
N GLN A 322 59.45 -70.78 -76.87
CA GLN A 322 59.31 -72.06 -77.55
C GLN A 322 59.42 -73.23 -76.57
N THR A 323 58.81 -74.37 -76.92
CA THR A 323 58.82 -75.58 -76.09
C THR A 323 60.25 -75.99 -75.72
N GLY A 324 60.50 -76.23 -74.43
CA GLY A 324 61.81 -76.61 -73.88
C GLY A 324 62.69 -75.46 -73.38
N GLN A 325 62.29 -74.19 -73.59
CA GLN A 325 63.01 -73.03 -73.07
C GLN A 325 62.60 -72.65 -71.64
N LEU A 326 63.49 -71.95 -70.93
CA LEU A 326 63.27 -71.44 -69.59
C LEU A 326 62.30 -70.25 -69.61
N LEU A 327 61.35 -70.28 -68.67
CA LEU A 327 60.35 -69.26 -68.44
C LEU A 327 60.22 -69.00 -66.94
N TYR A 328 60.02 -67.75 -66.55
CA TYR A 328 59.76 -67.37 -65.17
C TYR A 328 58.31 -66.91 -65.02
N SER A 329 57.70 -67.24 -63.89
CA SER A 329 56.38 -66.76 -63.50
C SER A 329 56.47 -66.10 -62.14
N ALA A 330 55.96 -64.88 -62.02
CA ALA A 330 55.94 -64.12 -60.78
C ALA A 330 54.51 -63.70 -60.43
N THR A 331 54.16 -63.85 -59.15
CA THR A 331 52.88 -63.37 -58.59
C THR A 331 53.14 -62.25 -57.60
N ILE A 332 52.56 -61.08 -57.86
CA ILE A 332 52.44 -60.00 -56.89
C ILE A 332 51.10 -60.13 -56.16
N THR A 333 51.11 -60.05 -54.84
CA THR A 333 49.92 -60.08 -53.98
C THR A 333 49.81 -58.78 -53.20
N LEU A 334 48.64 -58.14 -53.30
CA LEU A 334 48.26 -56.96 -52.55
C LEU A 334 47.60 -57.38 -51.23
N PHE A 335 47.92 -56.66 -50.16
CA PHE A 335 47.43 -56.92 -48.81
C PHE A 335 46.86 -55.65 -48.19
N THR A 336 45.85 -55.82 -47.33
CA THR A 336 45.21 -54.75 -46.57
C THR A 336 45.12 -55.14 -45.09
N ARG A 337 45.20 -54.17 -44.20
CA ARG A 337 44.89 -54.29 -42.77
C ARG A 337 43.93 -53.17 -42.34
N PRO A 338 43.10 -53.37 -41.30
CA PRO A 338 42.07 -52.40 -40.93
C PRO A 338 42.63 -51.07 -40.38
N ASP A 339 43.78 -51.11 -39.71
CA ASP A 339 44.46 -49.92 -39.18
C ASP A 339 45.96 -50.18 -39.01
N ILE A 340 46.74 -49.12 -38.76
CA ILE A 340 48.21 -49.18 -38.69
C ILE A 340 48.75 -49.96 -37.47
N PHE A 341 47.94 -50.19 -36.45
CA PHE A 341 48.31 -50.90 -35.22
C PHE A 341 47.99 -52.40 -35.29
N SER A 342 47.17 -52.83 -36.26
CA SER A 342 46.88 -54.24 -36.50
C SER A 342 48.05 -54.97 -37.16
N SER A 343 48.43 -56.12 -36.62
CA SER A 343 49.48 -57.01 -37.18
C SER A 343 48.94 -58.04 -38.17
N SER A 344 47.61 -58.15 -38.31
CA SER A 344 46.96 -59.12 -39.19
C SER A 344 46.73 -58.55 -40.59
N TRP A 345 47.46 -59.09 -41.57
CA TRP A 345 47.32 -58.74 -42.98
C TRP A 345 46.36 -59.69 -43.69
N SER A 346 45.35 -59.15 -44.35
CA SER A 346 44.45 -59.89 -45.22
C SER A 346 44.89 -59.75 -46.67
N LYS A 347 44.89 -60.88 -47.40
CA LYS A 347 45.14 -60.88 -48.84
C LYS A 347 43.98 -60.19 -49.56
N TYR A 348 44.28 -59.14 -50.31
CA TYR A 348 43.30 -58.41 -51.11
C TYR A 348 43.17 -59.03 -52.51
N LYS A 349 44.26 -59.08 -53.29
CA LYS A 349 44.25 -59.59 -54.67
C LYS A 349 45.64 -60.04 -55.12
N SER A 350 45.72 -60.91 -56.11
CA SER A 350 47.01 -61.32 -56.70
C SER A 350 46.99 -61.21 -58.22
N PHE A 351 48.14 -60.85 -58.80
CA PHE A 351 48.36 -60.78 -60.23
C PHE A 351 49.61 -61.60 -60.58
N THR A 352 49.48 -62.49 -61.56
CA THR A 352 50.58 -63.35 -62.02
C THR A 352 50.91 -63.00 -63.45
N ALA A 353 52.20 -62.82 -63.74
CA ALA A 353 52.70 -62.61 -65.09
C ALA A 353 53.97 -63.43 -65.33
N GLN A 354 54.29 -63.61 -66.60
CA GLN A 354 55.44 -64.39 -67.06
C GLN A 354 56.53 -63.47 -67.63
N GLY A 355 57.76 -63.97 -67.70
CA GLY A 355 58.94 -63.25 -68.16
C GLY A 355 60.07 -64.19 -68.59
N ARG A 356 60.99 -63.71 -69.42
CA ARG A 356 62.20 -64.47 -69.80
C ARG A 356 63.22 -64.54 -68.67
N SER A 357 63.07 -63.66 -67.68
CA SER A 357 63.85 -63.64 -66.44
C SER A 357 62.92 -63.39 -65.24
N ALA A 358 63.41 -63.69 -64.03
CA ALA A 358 62.69 -63.40 -62.80
C ALA A 358 62.33 -61.91 -62.64
N ALA A 359 63.25 -61.01 -63.00
CA ALA A 359 63.04 -59.56 -62.92
C ALA A 359 61.97 -59.09 -63.91
N GLU A 360 62.00 -59.62 -65.14
CA GLU A 360 61.00 -59.31 -66.17
C GLU A 360 59.61 -59.82 -65.77
N ALA A 361 59.53 -61.05 -65.24
CA ALA A 361 58.25 -61.60 -64.75
C ALA A 361 57.67 -60.75 -63.60
N GLN A 362 58.51 -60.29 -62.66
CA GLN A 362 58.10 -59.40 -61.57
C GLN A 362 57.64 -58.03 -62.08
N GLN A 363 58.38 -57.42 -63.02
CA GLN A 363 58.01 -56.15 -63.63
C GLN A 363 56.69 -56.23 -64.38
N ASN A 364 56.47 -57.30 -65.15
CA ASN A 364 55.21 -57.54 -65.85
C ASN A 364 54.05 -57.74 -64.87
N ALA A 365 54.26 -58.47 -63.78
CA ALA A 365 53.24 -58.69 -62.75
C ALA A 365 52.89 -57.38 -62.03
N MET A 366 53.89 -56.54 -61.73
CA MET A 366 53.72 -55.22 -61.12
C MET A 366 52.97 -54.26 -62.04
N ALA A 367 53.34 -54.19 -63.32
CA ALA A 367 52.68 -53.32 -64.29
C ALA A 367 51.22 -53.74 -64.51
N LEU A 368 50.94 -55.04 -64.59
CA LEU A 368 49.58 -55.56 -64.66
C LEU A 368 48.76 -55.18 -63.42
N ALA A 369 49.37 -55.27 -62.23
CA ALA A 369 48.73 -54.88 -60.98
C ALA A 369 48.43 -53.38 -60.92
N LYS A 370 49.37 -52.51 -61.33
CA LYS A 370 49.16 -51.05 -61.40
C LYS A 370 48.13 -50.64 -62.45
N ALA A 371 48.06 -51.35 -63.58
CA ALA A 371 47.07 -51.06 -64.62
C ALA A 371 45.64 -51.45 -64.19
N LYS A 372 45.48 -52.54 -63.43
CA LYS A 372 44.15 -53.02 -62.97
C LYS A 372 43.72 -52.42 -61.64
N GLU A 373 44.67 -52.05 -60.78
CA GLU A 373 44.46 -51.43 -59.48
C GLU A 373 45.37 -50.18 -59.39
N PRO A 374 44.98 -49.05 -60.01
CA PRO A 374 45.81 -47.86 -60.13
C PRO A 374 45.94 -47.06 -58.82
N ASN A 375 45.44 -47.59 -57.70
CA ASN A 375 45.45 -46.90 -56.42
C ASN A 375 46.88 -46.90 -55.85
N GLU A 376 47.51 -45.72 -55.80
CA GLU A 376 48.95 -45.54 -55.48
C GLU A 376 49.32 -46.03 -54.07
N ASP A 377 48.36 -46.03 -53.13
CA ASP A 377 48.57 -46.40 -51.72
C ASP A 377 49.18 -47.80 -51.52
N PHE A 378 48.89 -48.76 -52.40
CA PHE A 378 49.47 -50.11 -52.29
C PHE A 378 50.97 -50.15 -52.56
N TYR A 379 51.48 -49.23 -53.37
CA TYR A 379 52.84 -49.24 -53.91
C TYR A 379 53.75 -48.19 -53.28
N ASP A 380 53.19 -47.07 -52.86
CA ASP A 380 53.95 -45.92 -52.35
C ASP A 380 53.98 -45.86 -50.80
N GLY A 381 53.23 -46.73 -50.12
CA GLY A 381 53.38 -47.02 -48.68
C GLY A 381 52.87 -45.95 -47.72
N TRP A 382 52.11 -44.96 -48.20
CA TRP A 382 51.74 -43.76 -47.45
C TRP A 382 50.75 -44.02 -46.29
N ASP A 383 49.74 -44.86 -46.48
CA ASP A 383 48.69 -45.08 -45.48
C ASP A 383 49.07 -46.10 -44.37
N GLY A 384 50.17 -46.83 -44.57
CA GLY A 384 50.64 -47.89 -43.68
C GLY A 384 49.69 -49.08 -43.52
N THR A 385 48.51 -49.07 -44.11
CA THR A 385 47.46 -50.11 -44.03
C THR A 385 47.39 -50.99 -45.27
N LYS A 386 48.09 -50.62 -46.35
CA LYS A 386 48.19 -51.36 -47.61
C LYS A 386 49.64 -51.70 -47.93
N ALA A 387 49.85 -52.84 -48.58
CA ALA A 387 51.19 -53.26 -49.02
C ALA A 387 51.11 -54.27 -50.18
N TYR A 388 52.19 -54.39 -50.96
CA TYR A 388 52.37 -55.49 -51.91
C TYR A 388 53.56 -56.38 -51.54
N ARG A 389 53.49 -57.66 -51.94
CA ARG A 389 54.62 -58.60 -51.86
C ARG A 389 54.65 -59.51 -53.07
N TYR A 390 55.85 -59.88 -53.51
CA TYR A 390 56.02 -60.99 -54.45
C TYR A 390 55.95 -62.30 -53.67
N THR A 391 54.89 -63.08 -53.91
CA THR A 391 54.57 -64.25 -53.08
C THR A 391 54.89 -65.57 -53.75
N ASN A 392 55.11 -65.58 -55.07
CA ASN A 392 55.48 -66.80 -55.79
C ASN A 392 56.34 -66.40 -56.99
N LEU A 393 57.59 -66.85 -57.01
CA LEU A 393 58.48 -66.72 -58.16
C LEU A 393 58.95 -68.12 -58.51
N GLN A 394 58.64 -68.56 -59.73
CA GLN A 394 58.97 -69.90 -60.20
C GLN A 394 59.76 -69.83 -61.49
N GLU A 395 60.80 -70.65 -61.54
CA GLU A 395 61.51 -71.00 -62.76
C GLU A 395 60.89 -72.29 -63.32
N MET A 396 60.54 -72.27 -64.61
CA MET A 396 59.85 -73.35 -65.27
C MET A 396 60.46 -73.59 -66.65
N THR A 397 60.28 -74.80 -67.18
CA THR A 397 60.56 -75.09 -68.59
C THR A 397 59.24 -75.16 -69.34
N ALA A 398 59.11 -74.40 -70.43
CA ALA A 398 57.88 -74.33 -71.21
C ALA A 398 57.56 -75.72 -71.81
N SER A 399 56.48 -76.36 -71.34
CA SER A 399 56.05 -77.69 -71.82
C SER A 399 55.35 -77.63 -73.18
N SER A 400 54.99 -76.42 -73.64
CA SER A 400 54.46 -76.08 -74.96
C SER A 400 54.76 -74.60 -75.25
N GLU A 401 54.50 -74.11 -76.46
CA GLU A 401 54.71 -72.70 -76.81
C GLU A 401 53.85 -71.77 -75.90
N VAL A 402 54.51 -70.81 -75.24
CA VAL A 402 53.85 -69.85 -74.32
C VAL A 402 54.08 -68.44 -74.84
N THR A 403 52.98 -67.70 -75.07
CA THR A 403 53.03 -66.27 -75.43
C THR A 403 52.55 -65.43 -74.25
N PHE A 404 53.32 -64.40 -73.88
CA PHE A 404 52.97 -63.46 -72.83
C PHE A 404 53.38 -62.03 -73.18
N THR A 405 52.68 -61.07 -72.59
CA THR A 405 52.92 -59.65 -72.82
C THR A 405 53.97 -59.11 -71.84
N THR A 406 54.98 -58.43 -72.37
CA THR A 406 56.05 -57.78 -71.60
C THR A 406 55.95 -56.26 -71.69
N VAL A 407 56.30 -55.55 -70.61
CA VAL A 407 56.23 -54.07 -70.56
C VAL A 407 57.55 -53.46 -71.02
N THR A 408 57.49 -52.63 -72.06
CA THR A 408 58.66 -52.00 -72.70
C THR A 408 58.83 -50.52 -72.34
N GLY A 409 57.76 -49.84 -71.88
CA GLY A 409 57.81 -48.41 -71.49
C GLY A 409 56.66 -47.97 -70.56
N ILE A 410 56.86 -46.85 -69.83
CA ILE A 410 55.87 -46.26 -68.91
C ILE A 410 55.86 -44.72 -69.03
N THR A 411 54.68 -44.11 -69.19
CA THR A 411 54.48 -42.64 -69.26
C THR A 411 53.53 -42.15 -68.15
N TYR A 412 53.89 -41.06 -67.45
CA TYR A 412 53.07 -40.44 -66.40
C TYR A 412 52.58 -39.04 -66.79
N THR A 413 51.31 -38.73 -66.52
CA THR A 413 50.73 -37.38 -66.66
C THR A 413 50.16 -36.91 -65.32
N PRO A 414 50.64 -35.78 -64.74
CA PRO A 414 50.18 -35.28 -63.44
C PRO A 414 48.80 -34.58 -63.50
N ALA A 415 48.16 -34.43 -62.34
CA ALA A 415 46.86 -33.76 -62.17
C ALA A 415 46.96 -32.23 -62.26
N THR A 416 45.85 -31.56 -62.59
CA THR A 416 45.73 -30.09 -62.60
C THR A 416 44.61 -29.58 -61.68
N TYR A 417 44.81 -28.41 -61.07
CA TYR A 417 43.96 -27.83 -60.03
C TYR A 417 43.51 -26.39 -60.37
N GLU A 418 42.33 -25.99 -59.89
CA GLU A 418 41.81 -24.61 -59.90
C GLU A 418 41.68 -24.11 -58.46
N THR A 419 42.02 -22.85 -58.20
CA THR A 419 41.93 -22.24 -56.86
C THR A 419 40.61 -21.48 -56.73
N VAL A 420 39.82 -21.81 -55.71
CA VAL A 420 38.60 -21.08 -55.35
C VAL A 420 38.96 -20.11 -54.23
N GLU A 421 38.77 -18.82 -54.48
CA GLU A 421 39.09 -17.73 -53.55
C GLU A 421 38.21 -17.73 -52.29
N ALA A 422 38.72 -17.09 -51.22
CA ALA A 422 38.01 -17.02 -49.94
C ALA A 422 36.75 -16.14 -50.03
N GLU A 423 35.67 -16.58 -49.39
CA GLU A 423 34.38 -15.87 -49.39
C GLU A 423 33.97 -15.52 -47.95
N TRP A 424 33.47 -14.29 -47.75
CA TRP A 424 32.89 -13.85 -46.49
C TRP A 424 31.39 -14.08 -46.48
N LYS A 425 30.89 -14.86 -45.51
CA LYS A 425 29.46 -15.19 -45.43
C LYS A 425 28.83 -14.60 -44.16
N PRO A 426 27.80 -13.73 -44.29
CA PRO A 426 27.10 -13.18 -43.12
C PRO A 426 26.24 -14.25 -42.45
N ILE A 427 26.30 -14.32 -41.12
CA ILE A 427 25.43 -15.15 -40.28
C ILE A 427 24.28 -14.25 -39.79
N LEU A 428 23.04 -14.65 -40.09
CA LEU A 428 21.86 -13.97 -39.57
C LEU A 428 21.83 -14.06 -38.04
N CYS A 429 21.53 -12.94 -37.39
CA CYS A 429 21.51 -12.89 -35.93
C CYS A 429 20.52 -13.91 -35.34
N ASN A 430 20.94 -14.63 -34.30
CA ASN A 430 20.11 -15.58 -33.57
C ASN A 430 18.91 -14.89 -32.89
N GLU A 431 17.84 -15.65 -32.67
CA GLU A 431 16.67 -15.19 -31.91
C GLU A 431 17.08 -14.79 -30.48
N LYS A 432 16.30 -13.91 -29.84
CA LYS A 432 16.57 -13.44 -28.47
C LYS A 432 16.63 -14.65 -27.51
N PRO A 433 17.70 -14.80 -26.72
CA PRO A 433 17.78 -15.86 -25.73
C PRO A 433 16.61 -15.77 -24.74
N VAL A 434 16.03 -16.92 -24.40
CA VAL A 434 14.99 -17.00 -23.38
C VAL A 434 15.65 -16.86 -22.02
N TYR A 435 15.14 -15.94 -21.20
CA TYR A 435 15.60 -15.79 -19.81
C TYR A 435 15.21 -17.03 -18.99
N ASP A 436 16.21 -17.74 -18.47
CA ASP A 436 16.03 -18.88 -17.55
C ASP A 436 16.44 -18.45 -16.13
N PRO A 437 15.50 -18.34 -15.18
CA PRO A 437 15.79 -17.91 -13.81
C PRO A 437 16.62 -18.92 -13.00
N SER A 438 16.87 -20.13 -13.52
CA SER A 438 17.76 -21.12 -12.90
C SER A 438 19.24 -20.95 -13.26
N VAL A 439 19.55 -20.10 -14.25
CA VAL A 439 20.89 -19.80 -14.73
C VAL A 439 21.32 -18.43 -14.23
N VAL A 440 22.48 -18.36 -13.56
CA VAL A 440 23.05 -17.10 -13.10
C VAL A 440 23.81 -16.44 -14.25
N HIS A 441 23.23 -15.38 -14.81
CA HIS A 441 23.87 -14.54 -15.83
C HIS A 441 24.64 -13.37 -15.18
N GLN A 442 25.85 -13.09 -15.67
CA GLN A 442 26.65 -11.93 -15.29
C GLN A 442 26.53 -10.82 -16.33
N VAL A 443 26.60 -9.55 -15.88
CA VAL A 443 26.58 -8.40 -16.80
C VAL A 443 27.78 -8.51 -17.73
N GLY A 444 27.51 -8.52 -19.04
CA GLY A 444 28.52 -8.73 -20.08
C GLY A 444 28.52 -10.14 -20.69
N ASP A 445 27.74 -11.08 -20.16
CA ASP A 445 27.52 -12.38 -20.82
C ASP A 445 26.99 -12.18 -22.25
N LYS A 446 27.46 -13.01 -23.18
CA LYS A 446 27.11 -12.92 -24.61
C LYS A 446 26.46 -14.22 -25.11
N ASP A 447 25.39 -14.07 -25.87
CA ASP A 447 24.76 -15.15 -26.63
C ASP A 447 24.43 -14.65 -28.05
N GLY A 448 25.30 -15.01 -28.99
CA GLY A 448 25.26 -14.50 -30.35
C GLY A 448 25.36 -12.97 -30.38
N CYS A 449 24.35 -12.29 -30.95
CA CYS A 449 24.31 -10.82 -31.00
C CYS A 449 23.55 -10.18 -29.84
N TRP A 450 23.37 -10.91 -28.74
CA TRP A 450 22.76 -10.39 -27.51
C TRP A 450 23.80 -10.35 -26.39
N THR A 451 23.85 -9.22 -25.69
CA THR A 451 24.65 -9.06 -24.47
C THR A 451 23.73 -8.84 -23.28
N TRP A 452 23.96 -9.55 -22.19
CA TRP A 452 23.25 -9.38 -20.92
C TRP A 452 23.66 -8.05 -20.29
N LYS A 453 22.72 -7.10 -20.20
CA LYS A 453 23.00 -5.74 -19.69
C LYS A 453 22.09 -5.43 -18.52
N GLU A 454 22.65 -4.65 -17.59
CA GLU A 454 21.86 -3.95 -16.58
C GLU A 454 21.11 -2.78 -17.24
N ILE A 455 19.80 -2.75 -17.06
CA ILE A 455 18.90 -1.71 -17.51
C ILE A 455 18.41 -0.97 -16.26
N LYS A 456 18.72 0.32 -16.16
CA LYS A 456 18.17 1.17 -15.09
C LYS A 456 16.71 1.47 -15.42
N ALA A 457 15.80 0.90 -14.64
CA ALA A 457 14.39 1.20 -14.66
C ALA A 457 14.03 2.12 -13.48
N PHE A 458 12.84 2.70 -13.53
CA PHE A 458 12.32 3.56 -12.46
C PHE A 458 10.92 3.09 -12.10
N ASP A 459 10.70 2.86 -10.81
CA ASP A 459 9.34 2.73 -10.29
C ASP A 459 8.89 4.09 -9.76
N MET A 460 7.68 4.50 -10.14
CA MET A 460 7.04 5.67 -9.57
C MET A 460 6.46 5.28 -8.21
N VAL A 461 7.04 5.80 -7.14
CA VAL A 461 6.49 5.62 -5.80
C VAL A 461 5.77 6.89 -5.39
N GLN A 462 4.54 6.71 -4.90
CA GLN A 462 3.78 7.78 -4.30
C GLN A 462 4.49 8.21 -3.01
N THR A 463 4.83 9.49 -2.95
CA THR A 463 5.42 10.16 -1.80
C THR A 463 4.37 11.06 -1.19
N GLY A 464 4.50 11.35 0.10
CA GLY A 464 3.51 12.13 0.83
C GLY A 464 3.03 11.36 2.06
N GLN A 465 2.48 12.10 3.00
CA GLN A 465 1.98 11.53 4.25
C GLN A 465 0.86 12.42 4.78
N TYR A 466 -0.33 11.84 4.91
CA TYR A 466 -1.56 12.42 5.48
C TYR A 466 -2.09 13.69 4.81
N TRP A 467 -1.48 14.14 3.72
CA TRP A 467 -1.85 15.39 3.04
C TRP A 467 -3.27 15.34 2.48
N ASN A 468 -3.64 14.23 1.84
CA ASN A 468 -5.00 14.07 1.31
C ASN A 468 -6.05 13.93 2.43
N PHE A 469 -5.69 13.29 3.54
CA PHE A 469 -6.60 13.07 4.67
C PHE A 469 -7.01 14.39 5.33
N TYR A 470 -6.05 15.26 5.64
CA TYR A 470 -6.36 16.57 6.25
C TYR A 470 -6.74 17.64 5.22
N GLY A 471 -6.51 17.36 3.94
CA GLY A 471 -6.73 18.27 2.82
C GLY A 471 -8.21 18.51 2.45
N PRO A 472 -8.45 19.27 1.36
CA PRO A 472 -7.43 19.87 0.49
C PRO A 472 -6.68 21.02 1.18
N PHE A 473 -5.37 21.09 0.99
CA PHE A 473 -4.53 22.19 1.46
C PHE A 473 -4.39 23.27 0.39
N GLY A 474 -4.42 24.53 0.81
CA GLY A 474 -4.01 25.67 -0.03
C GLY A 474 -2.52 25.97 0.11
N ASP A 475 -2.04 26.95 -0.66
CA ASP A 475 -0.69 27.47 -0.49
C ASP A 475 -0.57 28.30 0.80
N VAL A 476 0.63 28.34 1.35
CA VAL A 476 0.96 29.27 2.44
C VAL A 476 0.88 30.70 1.91
N LYS A 477 0.10 31.55 2.56
CA LYS A 477 -0.04 32.97 2.21
C LYS A 477 0.49 33.85 3.32
N LEU A 478 1.43 34.72 2.98
CA LEU A 478 1.94 35.75 3.88
C LEU A 478 1.17 37.05 3.68
N ASP A 479 0.73 37.65 4.77
CA ASP A 479 0.11 38.97 4.76
C ASP A 479 1.18 40.06 4.83
N LEU A 480 1.69 40.41 3.64
CA LEU A 480 2.72 41.44 3.50
C LEU A 480 2.18 42.87 3.76
N GLY A 481 0.86 43.06 3.87
CA GLY A 481 0.24 44.34 4.18
C GLY A 481 0.17 44.64 5.69
N ASN A 482 0.14 43.61 6.53
CA ASN A 482 0.04 43.72 7.99
C ASN A 482 1.33 43.32 8.73
N VAL A 483 2.47 43.56 8.10
CA VAL A 483 3.79 43.26 8.65
C VAL A 483 4.10 44.17 9.84
N LYS A 484 4.67 43.58 10.89
CA LYS A 484 5.19 44.30 12.06
C LYS A 484 6.69 44.13 12.19
N THR A 485 7.33 45.06 12.87
CA THR A 485 8.75 44.97 13.25
C THR A 485 8.91 45.18 14.75
N ASN A 486 10.10 44.93 15.28
CA ASN A 486 10.47 45.34 16.65
C ASN A 486 11.05 46.76 16.72
N LEU A 487 10.99 47.53 15.63
CA LEU A 487 11.54 48.88 15.54
C LEU A 487 10.57 49.89 16.17
N GLN A 488 10.94 50.46 17.31
CA GLN A 488 10.05 51.40 18.01
C GLN A 488 9.97 52.77 17.30
N TYR A 489 11.07 53.20 16.67
CA TYR A 489 11.18 54.53 16.08
C TYR A 489 10.22 54.78 14.90
N ASN A 490 9.73 53.70 14.26
CA ASN A 490 8.77 53.77 13.15
C ASN A 490 7.43 53.12 13.53
N ASN A 491 7.05 53.15 14.81
CA ASN A 491 5.81 52.58 15.32
C ASN A 491 5.63 51.09 14.96
N TYR A 492 6.70 50.30 15.01
CA TYR A 492 6.68 48.86 14.73
C TYR A 492 6.29 48.52 13.28
N GLN A 493 6.45 49.46 12.36
CA GLN A 493 6.14 49.26 10.94
C GLN A 493 7.36 48.80 10.16
N LEU A 494 7.15 48.32 8.94
CA LEU A 494 8.24 48.09 8.00
C LEU A 494 8.81 49.44 7.53
N PRO A 495 10.15 49.62 7.47
CA PRO A 495 10.72 50.85 6.93
C PRO A 495 10.25 51.12 5.49
N VAL A 496 10.02 52.39 5.15
CA VAL A 496 9.47 52.79 3.82
C VAL A 496 10.40 52.45 2.64
N SER A 497 11.69 52.28 2.90
CA SER A 497 12.68 51.87 1.90
C SER A 497 12.74 50.36 1.69
N VAL A 498 11.98 49.59 2.48
CA VAL A 498 12.00 48.12 2.46
C VAL A 498 10.77 47.58 1.76
N THR A 499 10.97 46.65 0.85
CA THR A 499 9.91 45.87 0.20
C THR A 499 10.08 44.39 0.47
N LEU A 500 8.95 43.70 0.66
CA LEU A 500 8.88 42.25 0.80
C LEU A 500 8.08 41.67 -0.37
N GLU A 501 8.55 40.56 -0.92
CA GLU A 501 7.84 39.81 -1.96
C GLU A 501 7.84 38.32 -1.62
N GLN A 502 6.67 37.67 -1.73
CA GLN A 502 6.55 36.22 -1.55
C GLN A 502 6.56 35.52 -2.92
N ILE A 503 7.44 34.53 -3.07
CA ILE A 503 7.45 33.60 -4.22
C ILE A 503 7.40 32.17 -3.67
N GLY A 504 6.23 31.53 -3.73
CA GLY A 504 6.01 30.22 -3.13
C GLY A 504 6.33 30.22 -1.64
N ASN A 505 7.23 29.34 -1.20
CA ASN A 505 7.67 29.24 0.20
C ASN A 505 8.91 30.09 0.52
N THR A 506 9.09 31.20 -0.20
CA THR A 506 10.26 32.06 -0.09
C THR A 506 9.85 33.52 0.03
N VAL A 507 10.58 34.28 0.83
CA VAL A 507 10.41 35.73 1.00
C VAL A 507 11.68 36.43 0.51
N LYS A 508 11.52 37.38 -0.41
CA LYS A 508 12.57 38.30 -0.83
C LYS A 508 12.46 39.60 -0.02
N TYR A 509 13.57 40.00 0.56
CA TYR A 509 13.76 41.27 1.27
C TYR A 509 14.61 42.20 0.40
N VAL A 510 14.16 43.42 0.16
CA VAL A 510 14.93 44.44 -0.57
C VAL A 510 14.87 45.74 0.22
N ASN A 511 16.02 46.38 0.45
CA ASN A 511 16.12 47.71 1.04
C ASN A 511 16.83 48.64 0.05
N VAL A 512 16.11 49.64 -0.48
CA VAL A 512 16.68 50.66 -1.40
C VAL A 512 17.17 51.91 -0.67
N GLY A 513 17.18 51.87 0.67
CA GLY A 513 17.58 52.96 1.54
C GLY A 513 19.06 52.92 1.92
N SER A 514 19.39 53.63 3.00
CA SER A 514 20.71 53.48 3.63
C SER A 514 20.83 52.13 4.33
N PRO A 515 22.05 51.56 4.44
CA PRO A 515 22.27 50.32 5.15
C PRO A 515 21.81 50.44 6.59
N ILE A 516 21.16 49.40 7.10
CA ILE A 516 20.76 49.35 8.51
C ILE A 516 21.99 49.20 9.40
N LYS A 517 21.95 49.82 10.59
CA LYS A 517 23.05 49.77 11.55
C LYS A 517 22.87 48.71 12.62
N ASP A 518 21.62 48.40 12.94
CA ASP A 518 21.22 47.50 14.02
C ASP A 518 20.33 46.39 13.46
N GLU A 519 20.48 45.20 14.01
CA GLU A 519 19.62 44.06 13.70
C GLU A 519 18.18 44.32 14.16
N TYR A 520 17.21 43.92 13.33
CA TYR A 520 15.79 43.99 13.69
C TYR A 520 15.01 42.79 13.18
N MET A 521 13.81 42.59 13.71
CA MET A 521 12.94 41.47 13.38
C MET A 521 11.73 41.94 12.59
N ILE A 522 11.38 41.18 11.56
CA ILE A 522 10.15 41.30 10.77
C ILE A 522 9.23 40.16 11.18
N MET A 523 8.00 40.49 11.57
CA MET A 523 6.93 39.56 11.93
C MET A 523 5.84 39.66 10.88
N ILE A 524 5.65 38.59 10.10
CA ILE A 524 4.72 38.52 8.99
C ILE A 524 3.61 37.54 9.35
N PRO A 525 2.34 37.98 9.43
CA PRO A 525 1.22 37.05 9.59
C PRO A 525 1.17 36.07 8.43
N ALA A 526 0.96 34.80 8.72
CA ALA A 526 0.95 33.72 7.74
C ALA A 526 -0.29 32.87 7.90
N THR A 527 -0.85 32.40 6.79
CA THR A 527 -2.03 31.56 6.77
C THR A 527 -1.88 30.37 5.83
N ILE A 528 -2.57 29.29 6.14
CA ILE A 528 -2.74 28.16 5.23
C ILE A 528 -4.13 27.57 5.42
N SER A 529 -4.85 27.35 4.32
CA SER A 529 -6.16 26.70 4.35
C SER A 529 -6.02 25.18 4.26
N TYR A 530 -6.90 24.47 4.94
CA TYR A 530 -7.01 23.01 4.89
C TYR A 530 -8.48 22.56 5.07
N GLY A 531 -8.75 21.26 5.05
CA GLY A 531 -10.12 20.72 5.07
C GLY A 531 -10.99 21.18 6.25
N TRP A 532 -10.39 21.51 7.39
CA TRP A 532 -11.08 21.97 8.60
C TRP A 532 -10.93 23.47 8.89
N GLY A 533 -10.47 24.28 7.93
CA GLY A 533 -10.48 25.76 8.06
C GLY A 533 -9.17 26.42 7.66
N ILE A 534 -8.80 27.49 8.36
CA ILE A 534 -7.59 28.28 8.08
C ILE A 534 -6.74 28.30 9.35
N LEU A 535 -5.49 27.87 9.22
CA LEU A 535 -4.48 27.99 10.26
C LEU A 535 -3.81 29.34 10.15
N ASN A 536 -3.54 29.95 11.30
CA ASN A 536 -2.84 31.23 11.41
C ASN A 536 -1.52 31.02 12.15
N GLY A 537 -0.48 31.73 11.72
CA GLY A 537 0.83 31.76 12.34
C GLY A 537 1.52 33.10 12.11
N THR A 538 2.74 33.24 12.61
CA THR A 538 3.58 34.41 12.36
C THR A 538 4.96 33.93 11.95
N LEU A 539 5.38 34.31 10.74
CA LEU A 539 6.72 34.07 10.23
C LEU A 539 7.62 35.18 10.75
N THR A 540 8.71 34.81 11.40
CA THR A 540 9.66 35.77 11.96
C THR A 540 10.99 35.70 11.21
N ILE A 541 11.44 36.83 10.68
CA ILE A 541 12.69 36.95 9.93
C ILE A 541 13.57 38.00 10.61
N THR A 542 14.81 37.65 10.91
CA THR A 542 15.82 38.56 11.45
C THR A 542 16.59 39.24 10.31
N VAL A 543 16.63 40.57 10.29
CA VAL A 543 17.40 41.35 9.31
C VAL A 543 18.73 41.75 9.90
N LYS A 544 19.82 41.26 9.34
CA LYS A 544 21.18 41.51 9.79
C LYS A 544 21.81 42.68 9.03
N PRO A 545 22.57 43.56 9.71
CA PRO A 545 23.36 44.59 9.05
C PRO A 545 24.46 43.96 8.17
N VAL A 546 24.94 44.73 7.19
CA VAL A 546 26.06 44.36 6.29
C VAL A 546 27.39 44.39 7.00
#